data_AF-A0A6L4ZC19-F1
#
_entry.id   AF-A0A6L4ZC19-F1
#
_cell.length_a   1.000
_cell.length_b   1.000
_cell.length_c   1.000
_cell.angle_alpha   90.00
_cell.angle_beta   90.00
_cell.angle_gamma   90.00
#
_symmetry.space_group_name_H-M   'P 1'
#
loop_
_entity.id
_entity.type
_entity.pdbx_description
1 polymer ?
#
loop_
_entity_poly.entity_id
_entity_poly.type
_entity_poly.pdbx_seq_one_letter_code
_entity_poly.pdbx_strand_id
1 'polypeptide(L)'
;MEIFAKLIHKSFVTYLPTNFPAQFYGLPDGKVYIIYARFYEIKFQRSGLEFVLAEHQEFLFNYEEDKLIAFGNQDTKKPVYAELVDKPNPKIKILKVNREFNSFAEAFAQLNKKAKTQLEKKPDDIQIIPNKGNQDRLSIA
;
A
#
# COMPACT_ATOMS: atom_id res chain seq x y z
N MET A 1 -19.25 -10.23 1.43
CA MET A 1 -18.01 -9.77 2.10
C MET A 1 -18.03 -8.26 2.10
N GLU A 2 -17.87 -7.61 3.24
CA GLU A 2 -17.72 -6.15 3.31
C GLU A 2 -16.38 -5.72 2.72
N ILE A 3 -16.35 -4.58 2.02
CA ILE A 3 -15.15 -4.07 1.33
C ILE A 3 -14.64 -2.83 2.06
N PHE A 4 -13.39 -2.89 2.51
CA PHE A 4 -12.67 -1.84 3.23
C PHE A 4 -11.44 -1.35 2.45
N ALA A 5 -10.78 -2.21 1.68
CA ALA A 5 -9.73 -1.76 0.76
C ALA A 5 -10.39 -1.20 -0.51
N LYS A 6 -10.09 0.05 -0.87
CA LYS A 6 -10.70 0.73 -2.02
C LYS A 6 -9.87 0.49 -3.28
N LEU A 7 -10.49 -0.02 -4.35
CA LEU A 7 -9.80 -0.19 -5.63
C LEU A 7 -9.55 1.18 -6.25
N ILE A 8 -8.29 1.52 -6.51
CA ILE A 8 -7.89 2.76 -7.19
C ILE A 8 -7.88 2.52 -8.69
N HIS A 9 -7.16 1.48 -9.12
CA HIS A 9 -6.96 1.19 -10.53
C HIS A 9 -6.68 -0.30 -10.74
N LYS A 10 -7.05 -0.82 -11.92
CA LYS A 10 -6.68 -2.16 -12.36
C LYS A 10 -6.08 -2.05 -13.75
N SER A 11 -4.81 -2.40 -13.87
CA SER A 11 -4.10 -2.38 -15.14
C SER A 11 -3.85 -3.78 -15.66
N PHE A 12 -4.07 -3.97 -16.96
CA PHE A 12 -3.77 -5.20 -17.70
C PHE A 12 -2.47 -5.09 -18.50
N VAL A 13 -1.98 -3.86 -18.73
CA VAL A 13 -0.73 -3.56 -19.43
C VAL A 13 0.09 -2.71 -18.47
N THR A 14 0.86 -3.38 -17.62
CA THR A 14 1.56 -2.75 -16.49
C THR A 14 3.06 -2.81 -16.64
N TYR A 15 3.73 -1.86 -16.00
CA TYR A 15 5.20 -1.82 -15.90
C TYR A 15 5.77 -2.78 -14.85
N LEU A 16 4.92 -3.57 -14.19
CA LEU A 16 5.31 -4.59 -13.22
C LEU A 16 5.72 -5.89 -13.90
N PRO A 17 6.59 -6.72 -13.28
CA PRO A 17 7.03 -8.00 -13.84
C PRO A 17 5.93 -9.07 -13.71
N THR A 18 4.85 -8.91 -14.49
CA THR A 18 3.64 -9.74 -14.45
C THR A 18 3.04 -9.91 -15.84
N ASN A 19 2.49 -11.10 -16.11
CA ASN A 19 1.64 -11.37 -17.28
C ASN A 19 0.14 -11.27 -16.92
N PHE A 20 -0.16 -10.96 -15.66
CA PHE A 20 -1.49 -10.85 -15.09
C PHE A 20 -1.80 -9.40 -14.72
N PRO A 21 -3.09 -9.06 -14.51
CA PRO A 21 -3.44 -7.71 -14.11
C PRO A 21 -2.81 -7.33 -12.77
N ALA A 22 -2.38 -6.08 -12.67
CA ALA A 22 -2.03 -5.45 -11.40
C ALA A 22 -3.23 -4.67 -10.86
N GLN A 23 -3.49 -4.82 -9.56
CA GLN A 23 -4.60 -4.19 -8.86
C GLN A 23 -4.04 -3.27 -7.78
N PHE A 24 -4.42 -2.00 -7.84
CA PHE A 24 -3.94 -0.95 -6.94
C PHE A 24 -5.05 -0.56 -5.98
N TYR A 25 -4.75 -0.51 -4.69
CA TYR A 25 -5.72 -0.31 -3.63
C TYR A 25 -5.28 0.77 -2.65
N GLY A 26 -6.23 1.59 -2.23
CA GLY A 26 -6.06 2.57 -1.17
C GLY A 26 -6.57 2.03 0.16
N LEU A 27 -5.77 2.19 1.21
CA LEU A 27 -6.09 1.73 2.57
C LEU A 27 -6.24 2.90 3.57
N PRO A 28 -6.89 2.67 4.72
CA PRO A 28 -7.08 3.67 5.78
C PRO A 28 -5.79 4.28 6.34
N ASP A 29 -4.66 3.55 6.26
CA ASP A 29 -3.34 4.03 6.68
C ASP A 29 -2.71 5.08 5.75
N GLY A 30 -3.45 5.52 4.73
CA GLY A 30 -3.02 6.55 3.80
C GLY A 30 -2.11 6.03 2.67
N LYS A 31 -1.89 4.71 2.59
CA LYS A 31 -0.95 4.12 1.64
C LYS A 31 -1.66 3.48 0.45
N VAL A 32 -0.89 3.33 -0.62
CA VAL A 32 -1.30 2.61 -1.83
C VAL A 32 -0.63 1.24 -1.84
N TYR A 33 -1.43 0.20 -1.98
CA TYR A 33 -1.00 -1.20 -2.05
C TYR A 33 -1.25 -1.77 -3.43
N ILE A 34 -0.42 -2.73 -3.82
CA ILE A 34 -0.46 -3.39 -5.13
C ILE A 34 -0.59 -4.89 -4.91
N ILE A 35 -1.54 -5.52 -5.60
CA ILE A 35 -1.64 -6.96 -5.74
C ILE A 35 -1.40 -7.32 -7.21
N TYR A 36 -0.43 -8.18 -7.48
CA TYR A 36 -0.21 -8.78 -8.79
C TYR A 36 0.26 -10.23 -8.64
N ALA A 37 0.16 -11.01 -9.70
CA ALA A 37 0.66 -12.37 -9.74
C ALA A 37 1.85 -12.48 -10.70
N ARG A 38 2.82 -13.34 -10.43
CA ARG A 38 3.91 -13.61 -11.36
C ARG A 38 4.33 -15.05 -11.31
N PHE A 39 4.92 -15.53 -12.39
CA PHE A 39 5.51 -16.86 -12.41
C PHE A 39 6.83 -16.88 -11.65
N TYR A 40 7.10 -17.99 -10.97
CA TYR A 40 8.42 -18.29 -10.40
C TYR A 40 8.86 -19.68 -10.85
N GLU A 41 10.17 -19.88 -10.97
CA GLU A 41 10.73 -21.17 -11.36
C GLU A 41 10.82 -22.12 -10.14
N ILE A 42 10.36 -23.36 -10.30
CA ILE A 42 10.45 -24.40 -9.26
C ILE A 42 11.67 -25.29 -9.53
N LYS A 43 11.76 -25.85 -10.74
CA LYS A 43 12.86 -26.65 -11.34
C LYS A 43 12.68 -26.66 -12.86
N PHE A 44 13.69 -27.12 -13.61
CA PHE A 44 13.68 -27.26 -15.09
C PHE A 44 12.28 -27.53 -15.67
N GLN A 45 11.79 -26.60 -16.50
CA GLN A 45 10.48 -26.63 -17.19
C GLN A 45 9.21 -26.64 -16.30
N ARG A 46 9.31 -26.35 -15.00
CA ARG A 46 8.15 -26.19 -14.11
C ARG A 46 8.13 -24.80 -13.49
N SER A 47 7.09 -24.04 -13.84
CA SER A 47 6.77 -22.75 -13.23
C SER A 47 5.61 -22.89 -12.23
N GLY A 48 5.72 -22.21 -11.09
CA GLY A 48 4.61 -21.97 -10.18
C GLY A 48 4.08 -20.54 -10.33
N LEU A 49 2.93 -20.27 -9.72
CA LEU A 49 2.34 -18.93 -9.64
C LEU A 49 2.51 -18.41 -8.20
N GLU A 50 2.94 -17.16 -8.06
CA GLU A 50 2.98 -16.48 -6.77
C GLU A 50 2.26 -15.14 -6.83
N PHE A 51 1.56 -14.80 -5.75
CA PHE A 51 0.87 -13.53 -5.57
C PHE A 51 1.75 -12.61 -4.73
N VAL A 52 2.00 -11.41 -5.24
CA VAL A 52 2.83 -10.40 -4.61
C VAL A 52 1.95 -9.29 -4.07
N LEU A 53 2.12 -8.99 -2.79
CA LEU A 53 1.62 -7.79 -2.15
C LEU A 53 2.77 -6.79 -1.99
N ALA A 54 2.62 -5.61 -2.55
CA ALA A 54 3.59 -4.52 -2.46
C ALA A 54 2.94 -3.20 -2.01
N GLU A 55 3.77 -2.27 -1.55
CA GLU A 55 3.41 -0.88 -1.26
C GLU A 55 3.96 0.02 -2.38
N HIS A 56 3.15 0.92 -2.91
CA HIS A 56 3.58 1.95 -3.86
C HIS A 56 4.13 3.15 -3.07
N GLN A 57 5.40 3.51 -3.27
CA GLN A 57 6.07 4.51 -2.43
C GLN A 57 5.94 5.95 -2.93
N GLU A 58 5.46 6.14 -4.17
CA GLU A 58 5.32 7.46 -4.81
C GLU A 58 3.90 8.04 -4.73
N PHE A 59 2.95 7.35 -4.09
CA PHE A 59 1.58 7.82 -3.95
C PHE A 59 1.05 7.60 -2.54
N LEU A 60 0.20 8.51 -2.10
CA LEU A 60 -0.62 8.44 -0.91
C LEU A 60 -2.09 8.36 -1.31
N PHE A 61 -2.91 7.85 -0.40
CA PHE A 61 -4.35 7.74 -0.59
C PHE A 61 -5.09 8.45 0.53
N ASN A 62 -5.87 9.47 0.20
CA ASN A 62 -6.83 10.04 1.14
C ASN A 62 -8.05 9.12 1.18
N TYR A 63 -8.15 8.31 2.24
CA TYR A 63 -9.19 7.31 2.38
C TYR A 63 -10.59 7.91 2.56
N GLU A 64 -10.70 9.04 3.25
CA GLU A 64 -11.97 9.70 3.53
C GLU A 64 -12.54 10.36 2.26
N GLU A 65 -11.69 11.06 1.52
CA GLU A 65 -12.09 11.76 0.29
C GLU A 65 -12.07 10.87 -0.96
N ASP A 66 -11.57 9.64 -0.85
CA ASP A 66 -11.39 8.71 -1.97
C ASP A 66 -10.49 9.28 -3.09
N LYS A 67 -9.36 9.89 -2.70
CA LYS A 67 -8.46 10.60 -3.62
C LYS A 67 -7.03 10.09 -3.55
N LEU A 68 -6.43 9.90 -4.71
CA LEU A 68 -5.01 9.59 -4.88
C LEU A 68 -4.18 10.89 -4.89
N ILE A 69 -3.04 10.90 -4.21
CA ILE A 69 -2.14 12.05 -4.08
C ILE A 69 -0.72 11.61 -4.40
N ALA A 70 0.03 12.38 -5.20
CA ALA A 70 1.45 12.10 -5.43
C ALA A 70 2.32 12.44 -4.21
N PHE A 71 3.24 11.54 -3.84
CA PHE A 71 4.20 11.76 -2.76
C PHE A 71 5.41 12.53 -3.29
N GLY A 72 5.77 13.66 -2.66
CA GLY A 72 7.06 14.33 -2.93
C GLY A 72 7.04 15.80 -3.32
N ASN A 73 5.90 16.46 -3.43
CA ASN A 73 5.84 17.92 -3.58
C ASN A 73 4.90 18.49 -2.51
N GLN A 74 5.47 19.15 -1.49
CA GLN A 74 4.70 19.75 -0.40
C GLN A 74 3.70 20.82 -0.89
N ASP A 75 3.94 21.40 -2.07
CA ASP A 75 3.06 22.38 -2.73
C ASP A 75 1.92 21.77 -3.55
N THR A 76 1.90 20.45 -3.77
CA THR A 76 0.85 19.78 -4.55
C THR A 76 0.29 18.56 -3.83
N LYS A 77 -0.47 18.80 -2.75
CA LYS A 77 -1.52 17.86 -2.31
C LYS A 77 -2.70 17.81 -3.31
N LYS A 78 -2.40 17.94 -4.60
CA LYS A 78 -3.41 17.92 -5.65
C LYS A 78 -3.78 16.46 -5.93
N PRO A 79 -5.08 16.16 -6.05
CA PRO A 79 -5.51 14.86 -6.51
C PRO A 79 -4.90 14.56 -7.87
N VAL A 80 -4.49 13.31 -8.08
CA VAL A 80 -3.95 12.83 -9.35
C VAL A 80 -4.83 11.72 -9.90
N TYR A 81 -4.76 11.51 -11.22
CA TYR A 81 -5.52 10.46 -11.90
C TYR A 81 -5.07 9.07 -11.45
N ALA A 82 -6.03 8.15 -11.34
CA ALA A 82 -5.82 6.81 -10.81
C ALA A 82 -4.84 5.99 -11.66
N GLU A 83 -4.83 6.19 -12.97
CA GLU A 83 -3.98 5.52 -13.94
C GLU A 83 -2.49 5.80 -13.70
N LEU A 84 -2.15 6.92 -13.06
CA LEU A 84 -0.75 7.32 -12.83
C LEU A 84 -0.01 6.42 -11.82
N VAL A 85 -0.73 5.59 -11.06
CA VAL A 85 -0.12 4.56 -10.20
C VAL A 85 0.60 3.48 -11.00
N ASP A 86 0.22 3.27 -12.26
CA ASP A 86 0.89 2.35 -13.17
C ASP A 86 1.74 3.14 -14.15
N LYS A 87 3.01 3.34 -13.78
CA LYS A 87 3.94 4.18 -14.52
C LYS A 87 5.27 3.46 -14.77
N PRO A 88 6.09 3.92 -15.73
CA PRO A 88 7.44 3.41 -15.90
C PRO A 88 8.26 3.49 -14.62
N ASN A 89 9.04 2.44 -14.35
CA ASN A 89 9.95 2.34 -13.20
C ASN A 89 9.29 2.75 -11.87
N PRO A 90 8.21 2.07 -11.43
CA PRO A 90 7.53 2.43 -10.19
C PRO A 90 8.39 2.07 -8.98
N LYS A 91 8.46 2.95 -7.97
CA LYS A 91 9.12 2.64 -6.69
C LYS A 91 8.14 1.87 -5.82
N ILE A 92 8.36 0.56 -5.73
CA ILE A 92 7.54 -0.35 -4.95
C ILE A 92 8.37 -1.05 -3.88
N LYS A 93 7.75 -1.30 -2.72
CA LYS A 93 8.32 -2.16 -1.68
C LYS A 93 7.51 -3.44 -1.60
N ILE A 94 8.10 -4.58 -1.93
CA ILE A 94 7.45 -5.88 -1.74
C ILE A 94 7.30 -6.13 -0.23
N LEU A 95 6.08 -6.38 0.20
CA LEU A 95 5.75 -6.64 1.61
C LEU A 95 5.62 -8.14 1.88
N LYS A 96 4.99 -8.87 0.95
CA LYS A 96 4.74 -10.29 1.08
C LYS A 96 4.64 -10.93 -0.30
N VAL A 97 5.15 -12.15 -0.41
CA VAL A 97 4.95 -13.04 -1.55
C VAL A 97 4.28 -14.29 -1.02
N ASN A 98 3.18 -14.73 -1.65
CA ASN A 98 2.45 -15.91 -1.25
C ASN A 98 2.23 -16.87 -2.43
N ARG A 99 2.65 -18.12 -2.25
CA ARG A 99 2.53 -19.21 -3.23
C ARG A 99 1.36 -20.14 -2.95
N GLU A 100 0.75 -20.02 -1.78
CA GLU A 100 -0.40 -20.84 -1.37
C GLU A 100 -1.72 -20.27 -1.90
N PHE A 101 -1.71 -19.02 -2.35
CA PHE A 101 -2.90 -18.42 -2.95
C PHE A 101 -3.15 -18.95 -4.35
N ASN A 102 -4.42 -19.27 -4.60
CA ASN A 102 -4.90 -19.76 -5.89
C ASN A 102 -5.60 -18.66 -6.70
N SER A 103 -5.89 -17.50 -6.10
CA SER A 103 -6.63 -16.43 -6.77
C SER A 103 -6.33 -15.02 -6.24
N PHE A 104 -6.63 -14.02 -7.08
CA PHE A 104 -6.65 -12.62 -6.66
C PHE A 104 -7.66 -12.36 -5.54
N ALA A 105 -8.76 -13.12 -5.47
CA ALA A 105 -9.77 -12.96 -4.43
C ALA A 105 -9.20 -13.31 -3.04
N GLU A 106 -8.34 -14.32 -2.94
CA GLU A 106 -7.67 -14.68 -1.68
C GLU A 106 -6.63 -13.64 -1.25
N ALA A 107 -5.84 -13.14 -2.21
CA ALA A 107 -4.90 -12.04 -1.96
C ALA A 107 -5.63 -10.77 -1.50
N PHE A 108 -6.73 -10.43 -2.18
CA PHE A 108 -7.59 -9.31 -1.81
C PHE A 108 -8.23 -9.51 -0.43
N ALA A 109 -8.70 -10.71 -0.10
CA ALA A 109 -9.29 -10.99 1.21
C ALA A 109 -8.30 -10.70 2.36
N GLN A 110 -7.00 -11.02 2.20
CA GLN A 110 -5.99 -10.66 3.19
C GLN A 110 -5.76 -9.15 3.28
N LEU A 111 -5.70 -8.45 2.15
CA LEU A 111 -5.56 -6.99 2.14
C LEU A 111 -6.78 -6.29 2.76
N ASN A 112 -7.97 -6.77 2.42
CA ASN A 112 -9.23 -6.25 2.93
C ASN A 112 -9.39 -6.48 4.43
N LYS A 113 -8.94 -7.64 4.94
CA LYS A 113 -8.86 -7.90 6.39
C LYS A 113 -7.93 -6.91 7.08
N LYS A 114 -6.77 -6.59 6.48
CA LYS A 114 -5.86 -5.56 7.01
C LYS A 114 -6.55 -4.19 7.08
N ALA A 115 -7.25 -3.78 6.03
CA ALA A 115 -7.99 -2.52 6.00
C ALA A 115 -9.08 -2.47 7.09
N LYS A 116 -9.83 -3.56 7.28
CA LYS A 116 -10.82 -3.68 8.36
C LYS A 116 -10.19 -3.45 9.74
N THR A 117 -9.09 -4.16 10.04
CA THR A 117 -8.39 -4.04 11.32
C THR A 117 -7.83 -2.63 11.56
N GLN A 118 -7.49 -1.88 10.51
CA GLN A 118 -7.06 -0.48 10.64
C GLN A 118 -8.23 0.43 11.03
N LEU A 119 -9.41 0.23 10.47
CA LEU A 119 -10.61 1.01 10.81
C LEU A 119 -11.14 0.71 12.21
N GLU A 120 -11.02 -0.53 12.66
CA GLU A 120 -11.41 -0.96 14.01
C GLU A 120 -10.47 -0.38 15.08
N LYS A 121 -9.21 -0.13 14.74
CA LYS A 121 -8.22 0.53 15.60
C LYS A 121 -8.29 2.05 15.43
N LYS A 122 -9.27 2.71 16.06
CA LYS A 122 -9.28 4.18 16.17
C LYS A 122 -8.03 4.71 16.91
N PRO A 123 -7.57 5.94 16.65
CA PRO A 123 -6.31 6.51 17.14
C PRO A 123 -6.37 6.99 18.61
N ASP A 124 -6.92 6.20 19.54
CA ASP A 124 -6.92 6.54 20.98
C ASP A 124 -5.69 6.02 21.74
N ASP A 125 -4.77 5.30 21.08
CA ASP A 125 -3.58 4.69 21.72
C ASP A 125 -2.25 5.40 21.41
N ILE A 126 -2.25 6.68 21.00
CA ILE A 126 -1.04 7.50 21.08
C ILE A 126 -0.94 8.01 22.52
N GLN A 127 -0.34 7.22 23.41
CA GLN A 127 0.19 7.74 24.67
C GLN A 127 1.21 8.82 24.32
N ILE A 128 0.80 10.09 24.43
CA ILE A 128 1.72 11.22 24.51
C ILE A 128 2.58 10.95 25.75
N ILE A 129 3.78 10.42 25.54
CA ILE A 129 4.79 10.36 26.61
C ILE A 129 5.07 11.83 26.97
N PRO A 130 4.72 12.32 28.16
CA PRO A 130 5.07 13.68 28.54
C PRO A 130 6.60 13.75 28.58
N ASN A 131 7.14 14.64 27.76
CA ASN A 131 8.57 14.92 27.69
C ASN A 131 9.01 15.35 29.10
N LYS A 132 9.77 14.49 29.80
CA LYS A 132 10.34 14.81 31.11
C LYS A 132 11.21 16.05 30.93
N GLY A 133 10.85 17.11 31.65
CA GLY A 133 11.44 18.44 31.54
C GLY A 133 12.96 18.42 31.55
N ASN A 134 13.55 19.02 30.53
CA ASN A 134 14.89 19.56 30.64
C ASN A 134 14.74 20.92 31.34
N GLN A 135 15.17 20.97 32.61
CA GLN A 135 15.31 22.21 33.33
C GLN A 135 16.37 23.06 32.63
N ASP A 136 15.95 24.15 32.02
CA ASP A 136 16.81 25.28 31.71
C ASP A 136 17.45 25.78 33.00
N ARG A 137 18.74 25.45 33.19
CA ARG A 137 19.62 26.22 34.06
C ARG A 137 20.31 27.26 33.20
N LEU A 138 19.63 28.39 33.01
CA LEU A 138 20.28 29.68 32.83
C LEU A 138 20.84 30.08 34.20
N SER A 139 22.15 29.90 34.39
CA SER A 139 22.88 30.58 35.45
C SER A 139 23.58 31.78 34.82
N ILE A 140 23.02 32.96 35.08
CA ILE A 140 23.67 34.25 34.91
C ILE A 140 24.42 34.52 36.22
N ALA A 141 25.74 34.63 36.15
CA ALA A 141 26.61 35.41 37.06
C ALA A 141 28.02 35.43 36.46
#